data_AF-A0A1Q6E7I4-F1
#
_entry.id   AF-A0A1Q6E7I4-F1
#
_cell.length_a   1.000
_cell.length_b   1.000
_cell.length_c   1.000
_cell.angle_alpha   90.00
_cell.angle_beta   90.00
_cell.angle_gamma   90.00
#
_symmetry.space_group_name_H-M   'P 1'
#
loop_
_entity.id
_entity.type
_entity.pdbx_description
1 polymer ?
#
loop_
_entity_poly.entity_id
_entity_poly.type
_entity_poly.pdbx_seq_one_letter_code
_entity_poly.pdbx_strand_id
1 'polypeptide(L)'
;MAKIIDSAAYDELVASGKPFVIDFWAEWCGPCRSLTPIIEELAEEYEGKVVIGKCDVDQNNDLAMKFSVRNIPLVVFVKPGGQMNDKLVGAASKDAIKAKIDALL
;
A
#
# COMPACT_ATOMS: atom_id res chain seq x y z
N MET A 1 -9.91 -8.76 2.60
CA MET A 1 -10.19 -7.32 2.36
C MET A 1 -9.00 -6.44 2.75
N ALA A 2 -8.67 -5.45 1.91
CA ALA A 2 -7.61 -4.48 2.19
C ALA A 2 -8.00 -3.50 3.32
N LYS A 3 -7.12 -3.31 4.31
CA LYS A 3 -7.35 -2.43 5.47
C LYS A 3 -7.24 -0.95 5.06
N ILE A 4 -8.00 -0.05 5.69
CA ILE A 4 -7.75 1.40 5.53
C ILE A 4 -6.53 1.76 6.37
N ILE A 5 -5.55 2.42 5.74
CA ILE A 5 -4.32 2.87 6.40
C ILE A 5 -4.34 4.40 6.43
N ASP A 6 -4.67 4.95 7.59
CA ASP A 6 -4.47 6.35 7.93
C ASP A 6 -3.14 6.54 8.69
N SER A 7 -2.87 7.77 9.14
CA SER A 7 -1.66 8.07 9.91
C SER A 7 -1.54 7.26 11.21
N ALA A 8 -2.64 7.00 11.91
CA ALA A 8 -2.62 6.24 13.15
C ALA A 8 -2.36 4.75 12.90
N ALA A 9 -3.06 4.16 11.94
CA ALA A 9 -2.85 2.79 11.50
C ALA A 9 -1.43 2.60 10.95
N TYR A 10 -0.87 3.59 10.27
CA TYR A 10 0.53 3.56 9.83
C TYR A 10 1.49 3.40 11.02
N ASP A 11 1.35 4.24 12.06
CA ASP A 11 2.25 4.19 13.21
C ASP A 11 2.09 2.87 13.99
N GLU A 12 0.87 2.33 14.10
CA GLU A 12 0.62 0.99 14.64
C GLU A 12 1.32 -0.11 13.82
N LEU A 13 1.27 -0.02 12.49
CA LEU A 13 1.91 -0.99 11.60
C LEU A 13 3.43 -0.95 11.73
N VAL A 14 4.01 0.24 11.80
CA VAL A 14 5.44 0.42 12.09
C VAL A 14 5.81 -0.19 13.44
N ALA A 15 5.03 0.09 14.49
CA ALA A 15 5.25 -0.45 15.84
C ALA A 15 5.06 -1.97 15.91
N SER A 16 4.18 -2.55 15.07
CA SER A 16 3.93 -3.99 15.02
C SER A 16 5.12 -4.80 14.53
N GLY A 17 6.09 -4.17 13.87
CA GLY A 17 7.25 -4.83 13.29
C GLY A 17 6.91 -5.78 12.14
N LYS A 18 5.69 -5.73 11.60
CA LYS A 18 5.30 -6.53 10.44
C LYS A 18 5.59 -5.77 9.14
N PRO A 19 5.89 -6.47 8.03
CA PRO A 19 5.89 -5.84 6.72
C PRO A 19 4.48 -5.40 6.35
N PHE A 20 4.37 -4.28 5.66
CA PHE A 20 3.07 -3.77 5.18
C PHE A 20 3.19 -3.03 3.86
N VAL A 21 2.06 -2.96 3.16
CA VAL A 21 1.92 -2.34 1.84
C VAL A 21 0.77 -1.35 1.87
N ILE A 22 1.01 -0.18 1.28
CA ILE A 22 0.03 0.91 1.19
C ILE A 22 -0.25 1.20 -0.29
N ASP A 23 -1.48 0.99 -0.72
CA ASP A 23 -1.99 1.46 -2.02
C ASP A 23 -2.59 2.86 -1.88
N PHE A 24 -1.93 3.86 -2.46
CA PHE A 24 -2.40 5.24 -2.51
C PHE A 24 -3.34 5.42 -3.71
N TRP A 25 -4.59 5.74 -3.42
CA TRP A 25 -5.67 5.87 -4.40
C TRP A 25 -6.54 7.11 -4.13
N ALA A 26 -7.46 7.41 -5.05
CA ALA A 26 -8.51 8.42 -4.89
C ALA A 26 -9.73 8.07 -5.76
N GLU A 27 -10.92 8.61 -5.45
CA GLU A 27 -12.14 8.34 -6.23
C GLU A 27 -12.07 8.84 -7.68
N TRP A 28 -11.38 9.96 -7.91
CA TRP A 28 -11.16 10.55 -9.23
C TRP A 28 -10.06 9.84 -10.04
N CYS A 29 -9.35 8.89 -9.44
CA CYS A 29 -8.30 8.14 -10.10
C CYS A 29 -8.88 7.00 -10.97
N GLY A 30 -9.18 7.31 -12.23
CA GLY A 30 -9.61 6.32 -13.22
C GLY A 30 -8.73 5.05 -13.27
N PRO A 31 -7.39 5.17 -13.39
CA PRO A 31 -6.50 4.01 -13.44
C PRO A 31 -6.47 3.15 -12.16
N CYS A 32 -6.82 3.72 -11.00
CA CYS A 32 -6.84 3.01 -9.73
C CYS A 32 -7.91 1.91 -9.70
N ARG A 33 -9.02 2.06 -10.45
CA ARG A 33 -10.13 1.08 -10.48
C ARG A 33 -9.71 -0.32 -10.89
N SER A 34 -8.69 -0.44 -11.75
CA SER A 34 -8.14 -1.75 -12.15
C SER A 34 -7.21 -2.34 -11.09
N LEU A 35 -6.61 -1.49 -10.25
CA LEU A 35 -5.67 -1.91 -9.21
C LEU A 35 -6.39 -2.34 -7.93
N THR A 36 -7.50 -1.70 -7.58
CA THR A 36 -8.30 -2.03 -6.38
C THR A 36 -8.59 -3.53 -6.21
N PRO A 37 -9.15 -4.26 -7.21
CA PRO A 37 -9.43 -5.69 -7.05
C PRO A 37 -8.14 -6.52 -6.89
N ILE A 38 -7.04 -6.11 -7.52
CA ILE A 38 -5.73 -6.78 -7.40
C ILE A 38 -5.20 -6.64 -5.97
N ILE A 39 -5.26 -5.43 -5.40
CA ILE A 39 -4.82 -5.14 -4.03
C ILE A 39 -5.68 -5.90 -3.02
N GLU A 40 -6.99 -5.97 -3.22
CA GLU A 40 -7.90 -6.71 -2.34
C GLU A 40 -7.62 -8.22 -2.37
N GLU A 41 -7.38 -8.79 -3.56
CA GLU A 41 -7.01 -10.20 -3.70
C GLU A 41 -5.68 -10.51 -3.03
N LEU A 42 -4.66 -9.66 -3.23
CA LEU A 42 -3.36 -9.80 -2.58
C LEU A 42 -3.48 -9.65 -1.06
N ALA A 43 -4.33 -8.75 -0.57
CA ALA A 43 -4.55 -8.58 0.87
C ALA A 43 -5.10 -9.85 1.54
N GLU A 44 -5.89 -10.64 0.83
CA GLU A 44 -6.38 -11.94 1.30
C GLU A 44 -5.31 -13.02 1.17
N GLU A 45 -4.59 -13.06 0.06
CA GLU A 45 -3.53 -14.05 -0.19
C GLU A 45 -2.38 -13.95 0.83
N TYR A 46 -2.05 -12.73 1.27
CA TYR A 46 -0.96 -12.45 2.22
C TYR A 46 -1.44 -12.20 3.65
N GLU A 47 -2.72 -12.49 3.94
CA GLU A 47 -3.29 -12.32 5.27
C GLU A 47 -2.44 -13.05 6.33
N GLY A 48 -2.11 -12.34 7.41
CA GLY A 48 -1.24 -12.85 8.47
C GLY A 48 0.27 -12.80 8.20
N LYS A 49 0.70 -12.65 6.94
CA LYS A 49 2.12 -12.49 6.56
C LYS A 49 2.53 -11.03 6.35
N VAL A 50 1.75 -10.30 5.54
CA VAL A 50 1.99 -8.90 5.19
C VAL A 50 0.68 -8.15 5.36
N VAL A 51 0.69 -6.98 6.00
CA VAL A 51 -0.51 -6.16 6.08
C VAL A 51 -0.65 -5.33 4.81
N ILE A 52 -1.68 -5.59 4.02
CA ILE A 52 -1.94 -4.85 2.80
C ILE A 52 -3.17 -3.98 3.01
N GLY A 53 -3.02 -2.69 2.73
CA GLY A 53 -4.08 -1.72 2.89
C GLY A 53 -4.05 -0.62 1.86
N LYS A 54 -5.10 0.19 1.88
CA LYS A 54 -5.35 1.30 0.97
C LYS A 54 -5.44 2.62 1.75
N CYS A 55 -4.87 3.66 1.18
CA CYS A 55 -4.86 5.01 1.71
C CYS A 55 -5.45 5.95 0.67
N ASP A 56 -6.57 6.60 1.03
CA ASP A 56 -7.13 7.67 0.21
C ASP A 56 -6.28 8.94 0.41
N VAL A 57 -5.69 9.45 -0.67
CA VAL A 57 -4.83 10.64 -0.62
C VAL A 57 -5.61 11.93 -0.34
N ASP A 58 -6.90 11.98 -0.65
CA ASP A 58 -7.75 13.15 -0.39
C ASP A 58 -8.10 13.24 1.11
N GLN A 59 -8.26 12.11 1.78
CA GLN A 59 -8.54 12.05 3.22
C GLN A 59 -7.28 12.02 4.10
N ASN A 60 -6.16 11.52 3.57
CA ASN A 60 -4.92 11.28 4.33
C ASN A 60 -3.72 12.01 3.72
N ASN A 61 -3.86 13.32 3.55
CA ASN A 61 -2.85 14.15 2.89
C ASN A 61 -1.49 14.09 3.60
N ASP A 62 -1.47 14.07 4.94
CA ASP A 62 -0.21 13.97 5.71
C ASP A 62 0.58 12.69 5.39
N LEU A 63 -0.12 11.55 5.28
CA LEU A 63 0.52 10.28 4.95
C LEU A 63 0.98 10.27 3.49
N ALA A 64 0.18 10.82 2.58
CA ALA A 64 0.56 10.99 1.18
C ALA A 64 1.82 11.90 1.04
N MET A 65 1.89 12.98 1.80
CA MET A 65 3.06 13.87 1.85
C MET A 65 4.28 13.16 2.43
N LYS A 66 4.12 12.40 3.51
CA LYS A 66 5.19 11.60 4.15
C LYS A 66 5.86 10.65 3.16
N PHE A 67 5.07 10.02 2.29
CA PHE A 67 5.56 9.14 1.23
C PHE A 67 5.91 9.85 -0.08
N SER A 68 5.82 11.18 -0.10
CA SER A 68 6.05 12.00 -1.30
C SER A 68 5.24 11.49 -2.50
N VAL A 69 3.95 11.20 -2.27
CA VAL A 69 3.02 10.78 -3.31
C VAL A 69 2.77 11.96 -4.24
N ARG A 70 3.23 11.84 -5.49
CA ARG A 70 3.07 12.88 -6.52
C ARG A 70 2.06 12.49 -7.59
N ASN A 71 1.96 11.20 -7.87
CA ASN A 71 1.07 10.62 -8.85
C ASN A 71 0.44 9.37 -8.25
N ILE A 72 -0.83 9.14 -8.55
CA ILE A 72 -1.56 7.92 -8.21
C ILE A 72 -2.00 7.21 -9.50
N PRO A 73 -2.18 5.87 -9.49
CA PRO A 73 -1.98 4.96 -8.36
C PRO A 73 -0.50 4.82 -7.96
N LEU A 74 -0.24 4.62 -6.67
CA LEU A 74 1.09 4.39 -6.14
C LEU A 74 1.03 3.36 -5.01
N VAL A 75 1.79 2.28 -5.15
CA VAL A 75 1.89 1.24 -4.11
C VAL A 75 3.24 1.35 -3.42
N VAL A 76 3.25 1.48 -2.10
CA VAL A 76 4.46 1.57 -1.29
C VAL A 76 4.65 0.29 -0.48
N PHE A 77 5.87 -0.23 -0.46
CA PHE A 77 6.26 -1.46 0.20
C PHE A 77 7.16 -1.13 1.39
N VAL A 78 6.72 -1.46 2.59
CA VAL A 78 7.40 -1.12 3.84
C VAL A 78 7.84 -2.39 4.55
N LYS A 79 9.12 -2.44 4.91
CA LYS A 79 9.73 -3.55 5.65
C LYS A 79 9.39 -3.48 7.15
N PRO A 80 9.57 -4.59 7.88
CA PRO A 80 9.58 -4.59 9.35
C PRO A 80 10.38 -3.43 9.92
N GLY A 81 9.80 -2.68 10.86
CA GLY A 81 10.46 -1.51 11.47
C GLY A 81 10.24 -0.18 10.72
N GLY A 82 9.38 -0.15 9.71
CA GLY A 82 8.92 1.10 9.09
C GLY A 82 9.86 1.68 8.02
N GLN A 83 10.88 0.92 7.60
CA GLN A 83 11.74 1.35 6.51
C GLN A 83 11.04 1.10 5.17
N MET A 84 10.82 2.18 4.40
CA MET A 84 10.35 2.07 3.02
C MET A 84 11.38 1.29 2.21
N ASN A 85 10.98 0.16 1.64
CA ASN A 85 11.85 -0.68 0.82
C ASN A 85 11.81 -0.27 -0.64
N ASP A 86 10.59 -0.10 -1.16
CA ASP A 86 10.37 0.19 -2.57
C ASP A 86 9.00 0.84 -2.77
N LYS A 87 8.78 1.39 -3.97
CA LYS A 87 7.48 1.92 -4.39
C LYS A 87 7.26 1.65 -5.88
N LEU A 88 6.02 1.35 -6.23
CA LEU A 88 5.59 1.15 -7.60
C LEU A 88 4.65 2.28 -7.98
N VAL A 89 5.09 3.11 -8.93
CA VAL A 89 4.30 4.23 -9.47
C VAL A 89 3.53 3.76 -10.70
N GLY A 90 2.24 4.03 -10.73
CA GLY A 90 1.35 3.72 -11.84
C GLY A 90 0.63 2.37 -11.70
N ALA A 91 -0.24 2.07 -12.67
CA ALA A 91 -0.97 0.82 -12.69
C ALA A 91 -0.02 -0.32 -13.06
N ALA A 92 0.15 -1.28 -12.16
CA ALA A 92 0.95 -2.49 -12.37
C ALA A 92 0.08 -3.75 -12.45
N SER A 93 0.65 -4.80 -13.05
CA SER A 93 0.07 -6.13 -12.99
C SER A 93 0.18 -6.72 -11.58
N LYS A 94 -0.73 -7.65 -11.27
CA LYS A 94 -0.70 -8.44 -10.02
C LYS A 94 0.67 -9.06 -9.78
N ASP A 95 1.28 -9.66 -10.79
CA ASP A 95 2.58 -10.32 -10.67
C ASP A 95 3.71 -9.37 -10.26
N ALA A 96 3.70 -8.14 -10.77
CA ALA A 96 4.71 -7.14 -10.41
C ALA A 96 4.58 -6.71 -8.95
N ILE A 97 3.35 -6.51 -8.47
CA ILE A 97 3.08 -6.19 -7.07
C ILE A 97 3.45 -7.38 -6.18
N LYS A 98 3.04 -8.59 -6.58
CA LYS A 98 3.33 -9.83 -5.87
C LYS A 98 4.83 -10.05 -5.67
N ALA A 99 5.63 -9.89 -6.74
CA ALA A 99 7.08 -10.02 -6.67
C ALA A 99 7.72 -9.03 -5.67
N LYS A 100 7.14 -7.82 -5.53
CA LYS A 100 7.60 -6.83 -4.54
C LYS A 100 7.18 -7.19 -3.12
N ILE A 101 5.98 -7.74 -2.93
CA ILE A 101 5.52 -8.26 -1.63
C ILE A 101 6.41 -9.43 -1.19
N ASP A 102 6.72 -10.35 -2.10
CA ASP A 102 7.59 -11.50 -1.81
C ASP A 102 9.01 -11.05 -1.43
N ALA A 103 9.49 -9.93 -1.96
CA ALA A 103 10.77 -9.33 -1.57
C ALA A 103 10.76 -8.62 -0.20
N LEU A 104 9.60 -8.49 0.46
CA LEU A 104 9.47 -7.98 1.84
C LEU A 104 9.54 -9.08 2.90
N LEU A 105 9.30 -10.34 2.51
CA LEU A 105 9.38 -11.53 3.37
C LEU A 105 10.83 -12.03 3.47
#